data_AF-W1I6A3-F1
#
_entry.id   AF-W1I6A3-F1
#
_cell.length_a   1.000
_cell.length_b   1.000
_cell.length_c   1.000
_cell.angle_alpha   90.00
_cell.angle_beta   90.00
_cell.angle_gamma   90.00
#
_symmetry.space_group_name_H-M   'P 1'
#
loop_
_entity.id
_entity.type
_entity.pdbx_description
1 polymer ?
#
loop_
_entity_poly.entity_id
_entity_poly.type
_entity_poly.pdbx_seq_one_letter_code
_entity_poly.pdbx_strand_id
1 'polypeptide(L)'
;MGKFYLKKSLMGYKESEQSKADYMAWEINEADDFFSKMSELTKENQDNKERLSKSREKNEELAEENKKLQEKIKELEESLRKETARTINSQELYLQTKDLLNVEEKKNANLLRISRERANADRKITPKKDRCGYVQIYCEQTKLIKPIKKQVTQGNRSYTVLDKISLLVWKYHFQTPYLASFSSDMAKELILKDLKKHLLIYDENFGFYDRKSEFEASANKYDFFNFSINLKSNSKYWEIKFQSWKQIFLY
;
A
#
# COMPACT_ATOMS: atom_id res chain seq x y z
N MET A 1 79.63 62.50 32.34
CA MET A 1 78.79 63.12 31.29
C MET A 1 79.61 63.23 30.01
N GLY A 2 79.18 62.60 28.93
CA GLY A 2 79.59 62.93 27.57
C GLY A 2 78.33 62.88 26.70
N LYS A 3 77.94 64.01 26.11
CA LYS A 3 76.81 64.06 25.16
C LYS A 3 77.37 63.72 23.78
N PHE A 4 76.84 62.69 23.13
CA PHE A 4 77.22 62.28 21.77
C PHE A 4 76.14 62.72 20.78
N TYR A 5 76.55 63.24 19.62
CA TYR A 5 75.65 63.69 18.56
C TYR A 5 75.88 62.83 17.30
N LEU A 6 74.80 62.30 16.72
CA LEU A 6 74.84 61.35 15.61
C LEU A 6 74.32 61.97 14.30
N LYS A 7 75.09 61.84 13.19
CA LYS A 7 74.69 62.27 11.84
C LYS A 7 74.17 61.14 10.98
N LYS A 8 73.06 61.39 10.27
CA LYS A 8 72.53 60.46 9.26
C LYS A 8 73.34 60.54 7.96
N SER A 9 73.77 59.39 7.48
CA SER A 9 74.47 59.14 6.22
C SER A 9 73.69 58.11 5.40
N LEU A 10 73.99 58.00 4.11
CA LEU A 10 73.41 57.01 3.18
C LEU A 10 73.54 55.55 3.66
N MET A 11 74.42 55.27 4.63
CA MET A 11 74.66 53.95 5.23
C MET A 11 74.54 53.94 6.76
N GLY A 12 73.60 54.70 7.33
CA GLY A 12 73.30 54.70 8.77
C GLY A 12 73.76 55.95 9.53
N TYR A 13 73.96 55.85 10.85
CA TYR A 13 74.32 56.98 11.71
C TYR A 13 75.79 56.90 12.19
N LYS A 14 76.52 58.02 12.20
CA LYS A 14 77.92 58.13 12.70
C LYS A 14 78.08 59.25 13.73
N GLU A 15 78.98 59.08 14.71
CA GLU A 15 79.32 60.11 15.72
C GLU A 15 80.07 61.31 15.12
N SER A 16 79.76 62.52 15.60
CA SER A 16 80.27 63.80 15.09
C SER A 16 80.65 64.75 16.23
N GLU A 17 81.80 65.43 16.11
CA GLU A 17 82.44 66.22 17.19
C GLU A 17 82.19 67.74 17.16
N GLN A 18 81.39 68.32 16.23
CA GLN A 18 81.09 69.76 16.22
C GLN A 18 79.61 70.15 15.97
N SER A 19 79.14 71.07 16.83
CA SER A 19 78.01 72.03 16.83
C SER A 19 76.74 71.82 15.98
N LYS A 20 75.64 71.47 16.68
CA LYS A 20 74.22 71.96 16.66
C LYS A 20 73.47 72.35 15.36
N ALA A 21 74.01 72.26 14.15
CA ALA A 21 73.41 72.99 13.02
C ALA A 21 72.59 72.20 11.98
N ASP A 22 72.30 70.90 12.13
CA ASP A 22 71.71 70.14 10.99
C ASP A 22 70.81 68.94 11.33
N TYR A 23 70.15 68.91 12.50
CA TYR A 23 69.11 67.91 12.76
C TYR A 23 67.79 68.60 13.00
N MET A 24 66.78 68.13 12.25
CA MET A 24 65.36 68.31 12.55
C MET A 24 65.18 68.06 14.06
N ALA A 25 65.08 69.13 14.84
CA ALA A 25 64.66 69.04 16.22
C ALA A 25 63.22 68.59 16.17
N TRP A 26 62.97 67.31 16.46
CA TRP A 26 61.64 66.90 16.84
C TRP A 26 61.33 67.71 18.10
N GLU A 27 60.24 68.47 18.08
CA GLU A 27 59.78 69.15 19.28
C GLU A 27 59.63 68.10 20.37
N ILE A 28 60.21 68.35 21.55
CA ILE A 28 60.34 67.35 22.62
C ILE A 28 58.98 66.74 22.99
N ASN A 29 57.89 67.48 22.77
CA ASN A 29 56.51 67.00 22.96
C ASN A 29 56.13 65.83 22.04
N GLU A 30 56.58 65.80 20.77
CA GLU A 30 56.27 64.72 19.82
C GLU A 30 57.06 63.43 20.11
N ALA A 31 58.25 63.56 20.71
CA ALA A 31 59.07 62.41 21.11
C ALA A 31 58.50 61.72 22.37
N ASP A 32 58.05 62.48 23.36
CA ASP A 32 57.41 61.95 24.56
C ASP A 32 56.06 61.27 24.25
N ASP A 33 55.29 61.83 23.30
CA ASP A 33 54.08 61.21 22.77
C ASP A 33 54.39 59.91 22.02
N PHE A 34 55.47 59.85 21.25
CA PHE A 34 55.92 58.62 20.58
C PHE A 34 56.30 57.51 21.56
N PHE A 35 57.09 57.83 22.60
CA PHE A 35 57.46 56.83 23.62
C PHE A 35 56.26 56.36 24.46
N SER A 36 55.33 57.26 24.77
CA SER A 36 54.07 56.93 25.46
C SER A 36 53.23 55.98 24.62
N LYS A 37 53.05 56.29 23.33
CA LYS A 37 52.32 55.45 22.38
C LYS A 37 53.00 54.10 22.13
N MET A 38 54.32 54.05 22.09
CA MET A 38 55.08 52.79 21.99
C MET A 38 54.90 51.94 23.25
N SER A 39 54.91 52.55 24.44
CA SER A 39 54.67 51.86 25.70
C SER A 39 53.25 51.27 25.76
N GLU A 40 52.23 52.04 25.36
CA GLU A 40 50.85 51.56 25.25
C GLU A 40 50.72 50.40 24.27
N LEU A 41 51.30 50.52 23.07
CA LEU A 41 51.31 49.45 22.07
C LEU A 41 52.02 48.19 22.59
N THR A 42 53.10 48.32 23.39
CA THR A 42 53.76 47.15 23.97
C THR A 42 52.90 46.45 25.01
N LYS A 43 52.17 47.20 25.86
CA LYS A 43 51.22 46.65 26.82
C LYS A 43 50.03 46.00 26.13
N GLU A 44 49.44 46.66 25.14
CA GLU A 44 48.34 46.09 24.35
C GLU A 44 48.77 44.81 23.62
N ASN A 45 49.99 44.76 23.08
CA ASN A 45 50.53 43.54 22.48
C ASN A 45 50.79 42.42 23.50
N GLN A 46 51.17 42.74 24.73
CA GLN A 46 51.30 41.76 25.81
C GLN A 46 49.92 41.22 26.22
N ASP A 47 48.96 42.09 26.46
CA ASP A 47 47.57 41.73 26.79
C ASP A 47 46.93 40.88 25.68
N ASN A 48 47.16 41.24 24.41
CA ASN A 48 46.68 40.48 23.28
C ASN A 48 47.32 39.09 23.19
N LYS A 49 48.62 38.95 23.51
CA LYS A 49 49.29 37.65 23.58
C LYS A 49 48.70 36.77 24.69
N GLU A 50 48.41 37.34 25.86
CA GLU A 50 47.79 36.62 26.96
C GLU A 50 46.33 36.22 26.67
N ARG A 51 45.57 37.07 25.98
CA ARG A 51 44.22 36.73 25.52
C ARG A 51 44.26 35.60 24.48
N LEU A 52 45.24 35.63 23.58
CA LEU A 52 45.47 34.57 22.59
C LEU A 52 45.85 33.24 23.25
N SER A 53 46.72 33.24 24.27
CA SER A 53 47.08 32.01 24.98
C SER A 53 45.88 31.41 25.72
N LYS A 54 45.13 32.23 26.47
CA LYS A 54 43.89 31.81 27.15
C LYS A 54 42.82 31.29 26.18
N SER A 55 42.73 31.88 24.97
CA SER A 55 41.82 31.40 23.94
C SER A 55 42.28 30.07 23.33
N ARG A 56 43.60 29.82 23.22
CA ARG A 56 44.13 28.55 22.72
C ARG A 56 43.87 27.43 23.71
N GLU A 57 44.12 27.66 24.99
CA GLU A 57 43.83 26.69 26.07
C GLU A 57 42.35 26.29 26.06
N LYS A 58 41.43 27.27 26.02
CA LYS A 58 39.99 27.00 25.90
C LYS A 58 39.61 26.23 24.63
N ASN A 59 40.25 26.53 23.51
CA ASN A 59 40.00 25.82 22.25
C ASN A 59 40.50 24.37 22.31
N GLU A 60 41.61 24.12 23.01
CA GLU A 60 42.13 22.77 23.25
C GLU A 60 41.20 21.97 24.16
N GLU A 61 40.71 22.57 25.26
CA GLU A 61 39.71 21.97 26.15
C GLU A 61 38.42 21.60 25.39
N LEU A 62 37.89 22.54 24.59
CA LEU A 62 36.71 22.30 23.75
C LEU A 62 36.97 21.20 22.70
N ALA A 63 38.18 21.11 22.14
CA ALA A 63 38.52 20.06 21.19
C ALA A 63 38.55 18.68 21.86
N GLU A 64 39.05 18.58 23.10
CA GLU A 64 39.02 17.35 23.87
C GLU A 64 37.60 16.94 24.27
N GLU A 65 36.77 17.88 24.71
CA GLU A 65 35.36 17.63 25.01
C GLU A 65 34.60 17.14 23.77
N ASN A 66 34.84 17.77 22.63
CA ASN A 66 34.24 17.36 21.36
C ASN A 66 34.66 15.95 20.94
N LYS A 67 35.93 15.56 21.14
CA LYS A 67 36.39 14.19 20.89
C LYS A 67 35.66 13.19 21.79
N LYS A 68 35.58 13.46 23.09
CA LYS A 68 34.86 12.61 24.06
C LYS A 68 33.38 12.48 23.73
N LEU A 69 32.73 13.56 23.29
CA LEU A 69 31.34 13.53 22.84
C LEU A 69 31.16 12.70 21.58
N GLN A 70 32.06 12.82 20.59
CA GLN A 70 32.03 12.01 19.38
C GLN A 70 32.22 10.52 19.65
N GLU A 71 33.11 10.17 20.58
CA GLU A 71 33.30 8.77 21.02
C GLU A 71 32.01 8.22 21.65
N LYS A 72 31.40 8.97 22.58
CA LYS A 72 30.11 8.58 23.18
C LYS A 72 28.99 8.44 22.15
N ILE A 73 28.91 9.32 21.15
CA ILE A 73 27.92 9.22 20.08
C ILE A 73 28.13 7.92 19.29
N LYS A 74 29.37 7.58 18.93
CA LYS A 74 29.67 6.33 18.22
C LYS A 74 29.28 5.10 19.05
N GLU A 75 29.60 5.09 20.35
CA GLU A 75 29.23 3.99 21.24
C GLU A 75 27.70 3.82 21.33
N LEU A 76 26.96 4.92 21.43
CA LEU A 76 25.49 4.92 21.45
C LEU A 76 24.90 4.48 20.10
N GLU A 77 25.49 4.88 18.99
CA GLU A 77 25.06 4.44 17.67
C GLU A 77 25.29 2.94 17.48
N GLU A 78 26.43 2.41 17.95
CA GLU A 78 26.73 0.99 17.89
C GLU A 78 25.81 0.16 18.79
N SER A 79 25.51 0.64 19.99
CA SER A 79 24.57 -0.05 20.89
C SER A 79 23.16 -0.07 20.30
N LEU A 80 22.69 1.06 19.76
CA LEU A 80 21.40 1.16 19.09
C LEU A 80 21.33 0.26 17.85
N ARG A 81 22.40 0.18 17.04
CA ARG A 81 22.48 -0.75 15.89
C ARG A 81 22.39 -2.21 16.32
N LYS A 82 23.05 -2.58 17.42
CA LYS A 82 22.98 -3.95 17.96
C LYS A 82 21.59 -4.27 18.48
N GLU A 83 20.93 -3.34 19.16
CA GLU A 83 19.56 -3.52 19.65
C GLU A 83 18.55 -3.63 18.51
N THR A 84 18.63 -2.74 17.52
CA THR A 84 17.74 -2.77 16.34
C THR A 84 17.93 -4.05 15.52
N ALA A 85 19.16 -4.52 15.34
CA ALA A 85 19.40 -5.80 14.68
C ALA A 85 18.80 -6.98 15.45
N ARG A 86 18.90 -6.97 16.79
CA ARG A 86 18.28 -8.00 17.65
C ARG A 86 16.76 -7.99 17.56
N THR A 87 16.14 -6.81 17.58
CA THR A 87 14.68 -6.69 17.50
C THR A 87 14.18 -7.14 16.13
N ILE A 88 14.82 -6.72 15.04
CA ILE A 88 14.48 -7.17 13.68
C ILE A 88 14.57 -8.70 13.58
N ASN A 89 15.70 -9.29 13.99
CA ASN A 89 15.87 -10.74 13.96
C ASN A 89 14.80 -11.48 14.79
N SER A 90 14.45 -10.94 15.97
CA SER A 90 13.40 -11.52 16.81
C SER A 90 12.01 -11.45 16.17
N GLN A 91 11.71 -10.34 15.48
CA GLN A 91 10.45 -10.15 14.77
C GLN A 91 10.35 -11.07 13.55
N GLU A 92 11.43 -11.20 12.78
CA GLU A 92 11.48 -12.14 11.65
C GLU A 92 11.27 -13.58 12.11
N LEU A 93 11.92 -13.99 13.20
CA LEU A 93 11.74 -15.32 13.79
C LEU A 93 10.30 -15.53 14.29
N TYR A 94 9.69 -14.52 14.91
CA TYR A 94 8.29 -14.55 15.34
C TYR A 94 7.33 -14.72 14.15
N LEU A 95 7.57 -14.01 13.05
CA LEU A 95 6.75 -14.13 11.84
C LEU A 95 6.88 -15.52 11.21
N GLN A 96 8.10 -16.03 11.08
CA GLN A 96 8.36 -17.37 10.55
C GLN A 96 7.69 -18.46 11.40
N THR A 97 7.82 -18.38 12.73
CA THR A 97 7.19 -19.36 13.64
C THR A 97 5.66 -19.29 13.58
N LYS A 98 5.08 -18.08 13.50
CA LYS A 98 3.63 -17.89 13.32
C LYS A 98 3.14 -18.52 12.01
N ASP A 99 3.88 -18.36 10.92
CA ASP A 99 3.53 -18.96 9.62
C ASP A 99 3.60 -20.48 9.66
N LEU A 100 4.62 -21.05 10.31
CA LEU A 100 4.74 -22.49 10.52
C LEU A 100 3.57 -23.04 11.35
N LEU A 101 3.22 -22.38 12.46
CA LEU A 101 2.07 -22.76 13.29
C LEU A 101 0.77 -22.72 12.48
N ASN A 102 0.54 -21.68 11.68
CA ASN A 102 -0.64 -21.60 10.81
C ASN A 102 -0.70 -22.76 9.80
N VAL A 103 0.45 -23.18 9.26
CA VAL A 103 0.53 -24.32 8.34
C VAL A 103 0.23 -25.63 9.07
N GLU A 104 0.76 -25.82 10.27
CA GLU A 104 0.50 -27.01 11.10
C GLU A 104 -0.95 -27.10 11.55
N GLU A 105 -1.56 -25.99 12.00
CA GLU A 105 -2.98 -25.93 12.34
C GLU A 105 -3.87 -26.31 11.17
N LYS A 106 -3.59 -25.81 9.97
CA LYS A 106 -4.31 -26.19 8.74
C LYS A 106 -4.15 -27.68 8.41
N LYS A 107 -2.94 -28.23 8.57
CA LYS A 107 -2.68 -29.67 8.38
C LYS A 107 -3.48 -30.49 9.38
N ASN A 108 -3.45 -30.11 10.66
CA ASN A 108 -4.17 -30.79 11.74
C ASN A 108 -5.68 -30.76 11.51
N ALA A 109 -6.25 -29.62 11.12
CA ALA A 109 -7.66 -29.50 10.78
C ALA A 109 -8.06 -30.45 9.63
N ASN A 110 -7.21 -30.59 8.60
CA ASN A 110 -7.46 -31.51 7.50
C ASN A 110 -7.40 -32.98 7.93
N LEU A 111 -6.45 -33.36 8.79
CA LEU A 111 -6.36 -34.72 9.35
C LEU A 111 -7.60 -35.08 10.18
N LEU A 112 -8.06 -34.15 11.02
CA LEU A 112 -9.30 -34.32 11.79
C LEU A 112 -10.52 -34.49 10.88
N ARG A 113 -10.60 -33.71 9.79
CA ARG A 113 -11.65 -33.86 8.78
C ARG A 113 -11.63 -35.26 8.15
N ILE A 114 -10.47 -35.71 7.67
CA ILE A 114 -10.32 -37.03 7.04
C ILE A 114 -10.68 -38.15 8.03
N SER A 115 -10.22 -38.05 9.28
CA SER A 115 -10.56 -39.03 10.32
C SER A 115 -12.06 -39.09 10.59
N ARG A 116 -12.75 -37.95 10.60
CA ARG A 116 -14.21 -37.89 10.74
C ARG A 116 -14.91 -38.50 9.53
N GLU A 117 -14.46 -38.19 8.32
CA GLU A 117 -15.02 -38.75 7.08
C GLU A 117 -14.86 -40.28 7.03
N ARG A 118 -13.69 -40.81 7.44
CA ARG A 118 -13.45 -42.26 7.56
C ARG A 118 -14.35 -42.90 8.62
N ALA A 119 -14.40 -42.35 9.82
CA ALA A 119 -15.25 -42.86 10.88
C ALA A 119 -16.75 -42.82 10.50
N ASN A 120 -17.17 -41.78 9.78
CA ASN A 120 -18.53 -41.68 9.25
C ASN A 120 -18.79 -42.74 8.17
N ALA A 121 -17.83 -42.97 7.27
CA ALA A 121 -17.92 -44.01 6.25
C ALA A 121 -17.98 -45.42 6.86
N ASP A 122 -17.16 -45.71 7.87
CA ASP A 122 -17.16 -46.98 8.61
C ASP A 122 -18.51 -47.23 9.28
N ARG A 123 -19.12 -46.16 9.83
CA ARG A 123 -20.46 -46.19 10.42
C ARG A 123 -21.59 -46.12 9.38
N LYS A 124 -21.27 -46.04 8.08
CA LYS A 124 -22.22 -45.85 6.97
C LYS A 124 -23.16 -44.66 7.19
N ILE A 125 -22.68 -43.61 7.86
CA ILE A 125 -23.43 -42.38 8.10
C ILE A 125 -23.47 -41.61 6.77
N THR A 126 -24.58 -41.74 6.06
CA THR A 126 -24.88 -40.89 4.91
C THR A 126 -25.51 -39.58 5.38
N PRO A 127 -25.21 -38.44 4.73
CA PRO A 127 -25.87 -37.19 5.04
C PRO A 127 -27.40 -37.36 4.90
N LYS A 128 -28.15 -36.83 5.87
CA LYS A 128 -29.62 -36.95 5.90
C LYS A 128 -30.31 -36.30 4.68
N LYS A 129 -29.62 -35.39 3.99
CA LYS A 129 -30.08 -34.70 2.78
C LYS A 129 -28.95 -34.69 1.76
N ASP A 130 -29.27 -35.08 0.53
CA ASP A 130 -28.39 -34.82 -0.61
C ASP A 130 -28.34 -33.30 -0.84
N ARG A 131 -27.16 -32.77 -1.19
CA ARG A 131 -26.94 -31.34 -1.40
C ARG A 131 -26.38 -31.16 -2.80
N CYS A 132 -27.11 -30.45 -3.65
CA CYS A 132 -26.68 -30.15 -5.02
C CYS A 132 -25.41 -29.28 -5.13
N GLY A 133 -24.95 -28.66 -4.03
CA GLY A 133 -23.75 -27.82 -4.01
C GLY A 133 -23.97 -26.41 -4.57
N TYR A 134 -25.16 -26.08 -5.06
CA TYR A 134 -25.54 -24.73 -5.45
C TYR A 134 -25.91 -23.89 -4.22
N VAL A 135 -25.38 -22.68 -4.16
CA VAL A 135 -25.66 -21.74 -3.08
C VAL A 135 -26.47 -20.56 -3.64
N GLN A 136 -27.66 -20.35 -3.10
CA GLN A 136 -28.50 -19.22 -3.50
C GLN A 136 -27.94 -17.93 -2.92
N ILE A 137 -27.46 -17.05 -3.80
CA ILE A 137 -26.98 -15.72 -3.42
C ILE A 137 -28.16 -14.75 -3.33
N TYR A 138 -29.07 -14.83 -4.32
CA TYR A 138 -30.15 -13.87 -4.47
C TYR A 138 -31.36 -14.48 -5.20
N CYS A 139 -32.55 -14.06 -4.78
CA CYS A 139 -33.81 -14.38 -5.41
C CYS A 139 -34.80 -13.22 -5.24
N GLU A 140 -35.42 -12.77 -6.34
CA GLU A 140 -36.41 -11.70 -6.33
C GLU A 140 -37.50 -11.98 -7.38
N GLN A 141 -38.75 -11.65 -7.05
CA GLN A 141 -39.83 -11.63 -8.02
C GLN A 141 -39.90 -10.26 -8.72
N THR A 142 -39.83 -10.24 -10.04
CA THR A 142 -39.76 -9.02 -10.85
C THR A 142 -40.74 -9.06 -12.02
N LYS A 143 -41.10 -7.88 -12.53
CA LYS A 143 -41.87 -7.75 -13.77
C LYS A 143 -40.91 -7.62 -14.95
N LEU A 144 -40.97 -8.57 -15.87
CA LEU A 144 -40.25 -8.55 -17.14
C LEU A 144 -41.15 -7.99 -18.23
N ILE A 145 -40.74 -6.89 -18.85
CA ILE A 145 -41.48 -6.27 -19.96
C ILE A 145 -40.87 -6.75 -21.28
N LYS A 146 -41.69 -7.35 -22.14
CA LYS A 146 -41.28 -7.83 -23.47
C LYS A 146 -42.14 -7.21 -24.58
N PRO A 147 -41.55 -6.78 -25.70
CA PRO A 147 -42.32 -6.39 -26.87
C PRO A 147 -42.97 -7.63 -27.50
N ILE A 148 -44.19 -7.49 -27.99
CA ILE A 148 -44.92 -8.54 -28.71
C ILE A 148 -45.51 -7.96 -30.00
N LYS A 149 -45.63 -8.79 -31.02
CA LYS A 149 -46.35 -8.49 -32.26
C LYS A 149 -47.82 -8.82 -32.07
N LYS A 150 -48.68 -7.82 -32.26
CA LYS A 150 -50.13 -7.93 -32.21
C LYS A 150 -50.70 -7.63 -33.59
N GLN A 151 -51.50 -8.55 -34.13
CA GLN A 151 -52.28 -8.29 -35.34
C GLN A 151 -53.46 -7.39 -34.96
N VAL A 152 -53.61 -6.27 -35.65
CA VAL A 152 -54.72 -5.33 -35.49
C VAL A 152 -55.44 -5.23 -36.82
N THR A 153 -56.76 -5.36 -36.78
CA THR A 153 -57.62 -5.24 -37.97
C THR A 153 -58.46 -3.98 -37.84
N GLN A 154 -58.37 -3.08 -38.82
CA GLN A 154 -59.22 -1.89 -38.94
C GLN A 154 -59.91 -1.91 -40.30
N GLY A 155 -61.22 -2.19 -40.30
CA GLY A 155 -61.97 -2.43 -41.54
C GLY A 155 -61.39 -3.63 -42.33
N ASN A 156 -61.14 -3.43 -43.62
CA ASN A 156 -60.56 -4.46 -44.50
C ASN A 156 -59.03 -4.54 -44.49
N ARG A 157 -58.34 -3.77 -43.62
CA ARG A 157 -56.88 -3.76 -43.53
C ARG A 157 -56.42 -4.42 -42.22
N SER A 158 -55.46 -5.34 -42.34
CA SER A 158 -54.78 -5.94 -41.19
C SER A 158 -53.31 -5.51 -41.20
N TYR A 159 -52.81 -5.12 -40.04
CA TYR A 159 -51.41 -4.72 -39.87
C TYR A 159 -50.89 -5.20 -38.51
N THR A 160 -49.58 -5.41 -38.42
CA THR A 160 -48.92 -5.86 -37.20
C THR A 160 -48.36 -4.66 -36.43
N VAL A 161 -48.72 -4.55 -35.16
CA VAL A 161 -48.27 -3.50 -34.23
C VAL A 161 -47.40 -4.11 -33.14
N LEU A 162 -46.45 -3.34 -32.62
CA LEU A 162 -45.70 -3.72 -31.42
C LEU A 162 -46.47 -3.27 -30.16
N ASP A 163 -46.82 -4.24 -29.34
CA ASP A 163 -47.40 -4.06 -28.00
C ASP A 163 -46.38 -4.50 -26.94
N LYS A 164 -46.66 -4.28 -25.65
CA LYS A 164 -45.79 -4.70 -24.55
C LYS A 164 -46.56 -5.62 -23.60
N ILE A 165 -45.95 -6.74 -23.23
CA ILE A 165 -46.47 -7.64 -22.19
C ILE A 165 -45.62 -7.54 -20.93
N SER A 166 -46.27 -7.50 -19.76
CA SER A 166 -45.63 -7.59 -18.45
C SER A 166 -45.79 -9.01 -17.91
N LEU A 167 -44.67 -9.71 -17.76
CA LEU A 167 -44.60 -11.07 -17.23
C LEU A 167 -44.06 -11.03 -15.80
N LEU A 168 -44.70 -11.73 -14.87
CA LEU A 168 -44.19 -11.86 -13.50
C LEU A 168 -43.24 -13.05 -13.42
N VAL A 169 -41.96 -12.80 -13.12
CA VAL A 169 -40.89 -13.81 -13.20
C VAL A 169 -40.00 -13.74 -11.98
N TRP A 170 -39.42 -14.87 -11.60
CA TRP A 170 -38.40 -14.92 -10.55
C TRP A 170 -37.02 -14.78 -11.15
N LYS A 171 -36.17 -13.92 -10.57
CA LYS A 171 -34.76 -13.79 -10.92
C LYS A 171 -33.94 -14.54 -9.89
N TYR A 172 -33.08 -15.43 -10.36
CA TYR A 172 -32.19 -16.22 -9.53
C TYR A 172 -30.73 -15.88 -9.78
N HIS A 173 -29.95 -15.91 -8.70
CA HIS A 173 -28.50 -15.86 -8.74
C HIS A 173 -27.94 -16.93 -7.82
N PHE A 174 -27.26 -17.91 -8.41
CA PHE A 174 -26.63 -19.00 -7.67
C PHE A 174 -25.11 -18.97 -7.85
N GLN A 175 -24.39 -19.33 -6.80
CA GLN A 175 -23.02 -19.81 -6.90
C GLN A 175 -23.06 -21.31 -7.21
N THR A 176 -22.22 -21.74 -8.14
CA THR A 176 -22.13 -23.14 -8.55
C THR A 176 -21.00 -23.86 -7.80
N PRO A 177 -21.02 -25.19 -7.72
CA PRO A 177 -19.89 -25.96 -7.18
C PRO A 177 -18.67 -26.01 -8.12
N TYR A 178 -18.77 -25.44 -9.32
CA TYR A 178 -17.74 -25.53 -10.36
C TYR A 178 -16.67 -24.45 -10.20
N LEU A 179 -15.40 -24.88 -10.23
CA LEU A 179 -14.24 -24.01 -10.07
C LEU A 179 -14.01 -23.12 -11.30
N ALA A 180 -13.42 -21.96 -11.06
CA ALA A 180 -12.96 -21.02 -12.09
C ALA A 180 -11.96 -21.61 -13.09
N SER A 181 -11.33 -22.75 -12.77
CA SER A 181 -10.39 -23.45 -13.64
C SER A 181 -11.06 -24.10 -14.86
N PHE A 182 -12.36 -24.35 -14.82
CA PHE A 182 -13.10 -24.91 -15.96
C PHE A 182 -13.29 -23.85 -17.05
N SER A 183 -13.26 -24.29 -18.32
CA SER A 183 -13.64 -23.42 -19.42
C SER A 183 -15.12 -23.06 -19.34
N SER A 184 -15.49 -21.91 -19.91
CA SER A 184 -16.87 -21.42 -19.91
C SER A 184 -17.85 -22.44 -20.49
N ASP A 185 -17.50 -23.05 -21.62
CA ASP A 185 -18.38 -24.02 -22.30
C ASP A 185 -18.53 -25.31 -21.49
N MET A 186 -17.44 -25.81 -20.93
CA MET A 186 -17.46 -26.99 -20.06
C MET A 186 -18.29 -26.74 -18.79
N ALA A 187 -18.11 -25.58 -18.15
CA ALA A 187 -18.89 -25.20 -16.99
C ALA A 187 -20.39 -25.11 -17.33
N LYS A 188 -20.73 -24.49 -18.47
CA LYS A 188 -22.11 -24.37 -18.95
C LYS A 188 -22.77 -25.74 -19.14
N GLU A 189 -22.09 -26.65 -19.83
CA GLU A 189 -22.62 -28.01 -20.08
C GLU A 189 -22.84 -28.78 -18.79
N LEU A 190 -21.87 -28.74 -17.86
CA LEU A 190 -21.97 -29.40 -16.57
C LEU A 190 -23.14 -28.85 -15.75
N ILE A 191 -23.29 -27.52 -15.70
CA ILE A 191 -24.38 -26.88 -14.98
C ILE A 191 -25.74 -27.25 -15.58
N LEU A 192 -25.90 -27.20 -16.90
CA LEU A 192 -27.16 -27.55 -17.54
C LEU A 192 -27.51 -29.03 -17.32
N LYS A 193 -26.51 -29.92 -17.34
CA LYS A 193 -26.68 -31.34 -17.03
C LYS A 193 -27.15 -31.56 -15.59
N ASP A 194 -26.60 -30.83 -14.64
CA ASP A 194 -27.00 -30.89 -13.23
C ASP A 194 -28.42 -30.35 -13.01
N LEU A 195 -28.74 -29.20 -13.58
CA LEU A 195 -30.09 -28.63 -13.48
C LEU A 195 -31.14 -29.59 -14.07
N LYS A 196 -30.81 -30.26 -15.19
CA LYS A 196 -31.66 -31.30 -15.78
C LYS A 196 -31.83 -32.51 -14.87
N LYS A 197 -30.80 -32.91 -14.12
CA LYS A 197 -30.89 -33.96 -13.09
C LYS A 197 -31.86 -33.58 -11.97
N HIS A 198 -31.96 -32.29 -11.66
CA HIS A 198 -32.96 -31.72 -10.74
C HIS A 198 -34.33 -31.47 -11.40
N LEU A 199 -34.60 -32.07 -12.57
CA LEU A 199 -35.85 -31.95 -13.31
C LEU A 199 -36.18 -30.52 -13.78
N LEU A 200 -35.18 -29.64 -13.86
CA LEU A 200 -35.36 -28.28 -14.38
C LEU A 200 -35.08 -28.25 -15.88
N ILE A 201 -36.04 -27.74 -16.65
CA ILE A 201 -35.95 -27.66 -18.11
C ILE A 201 -35.71 -26.21 -18.55
N TYR A 202 -34.68 -26.03 -19.37
CA TYR A 202 -34.25 -24.73 -19.91
C TYR A 202 -34.95 -24.39 -21.23
N ASP A 203 -35.43 -23.15 -21.36
CA ASP A 203 -35.90 -22.57 -22.62
C ASP A 203 -34.82 -21.72 -23.30
N GLU A 204 -34.21 -22.27 -24.34
CA GLU A 204 -33.27 -21.57 -25.22
C GLU A 204 -33.94 -20.54 -26.14
N ASN A 205 -35.24 -20.74 -26.43
CA ASN A 205 -35.95 -19.97 -27.45
C ASN A 205 -36.68 -18.74 -26.88
N PHE A 206 -36.64 -18.54 -25.56
CA PHE A 206 -37.35 -17.44 -24.89
C PHE A 206 -37.07 -16.05 -25.47
N GLY A 207 -35.88 -15.83 -26.02
CA GLY A 207 -35.49 -14.57 -26.66
C GLY A 207 -36.23 -14.26 -27.97
N PHE A 208 -36.81 -15.27 -28.63
CA PHE A 208 -37.37 -15.18 -29.98
C PHE A 208 -38.90 -15.14 -30.02
N TYR A 209 -39.56 -15.15 -28.87
CA TYR A 209 -41.02 -15.11 -28.81
C TYR A 209 -41.54 -13.71 -29.15
N ASP A 210 -42.44 -13.69 -30.13
CA ASP A 210 -43.09 -12.48 -30.62
C ASP A 210 -44.57 -12.45 -30.25
N ARG A 211 -45.17 -13.58 -29.85
CA ARG A 211 -46.61 -13.67 -29.53
C ARG A 211 -46.85 -14.06 -28.09
N LYS A 212 -47.94 -13.53 -27.51
CA LYS A 212 -48.36 -13.86 -26.14
C LYS A 212 -48.51 -15.37 -25.90
N SER A 213 -49.07 -16.08 -26.87
CA SER A 213 -49.28 -17.54 -26.79
C SER A 213 -47.97 -18.33 -26.70
N GLU A 214 -46.86 -17.82 -27.24
CA GLU A 214 -45.55 -18.47 -27.18
C GLU A 214 -44.96 -18.39 -25.77
N PHE A 215 -45.14 -17.26 -25.08
CA PHE A 215 -44.76 -17.11 -23.67
C PHE A 215 -45.58 -18.03 -22.76
N GLU A 216 -46.89 -18.14 -22.98
CA GLU A 216 -47.76 -19.05 -22.23
C GLU A 216 -47.39 -20.52 -22.48
N ALA A 217 -47.09 -20.89 -23.72
CA ALA A 217 -46.61 -22.22 -24.07
C ALA A 217 -45.26 -22.54 -23.42
N SER A 218 -44.35 -21.56 -23.37
CA SER A 218 -43.07 -21.69 -22.68
C SER A 218 -43.26 -21.90 -21.18
N ALA A 219 -44.11 -21.10 -20.54
CA ALA A 219 -44.39 -21.21 -19.10
C ALA A 219 -44.99 -22.55 -18.67
N ASN A 220 -45.67 -23.24 -19.59
CA ASN A 220 -46.22 -24.57 -19.37
C ASN A 220 -45.20 -25.70 -19.58
N LYS A 221 -44.18 -25.48 -20.43
CA LYS A 221 -43.24 -26.52 -20.85
C LYS A 221 -41.88 -26.45 -20.15
N TYR A 222 -41.41 -25.24 -19.84
CA TYR A 222 -40.07 -25.00 -19.33
C TYR A 222 -40.13 -24.35 -17.95
N ASP A 223 -39.09 -24.57 -17.14
CA ASP A 223 -39.01 -24.03 -15.79
C ASP A 223 -38.30 -22.68 -15.77
N PHE A 224 -37.20 -22.56 -16.54
CA PHE A 224 -36.35 -21.38 -16.54
C PHE A 224 -35.84 -20.99 -17.93
N PHE A 225 -35.44 -19.73 -18.05
CA PHE A 225 -35.00 -19.07 -19.28
C PHE A 225 -33.99 -17.95 -18.96
N ASN A 226 -33.46 -17.28 -20.01
CA ASN A 226 -32.43 -16.23 -19.88
C ASN A 226 -31.22 -16.68 -19.02
N PHE A 227 -30.74 -17.89 -19.25
CA PHE A 227 -29.62 -18.47 -18.54
C PHE A 227 -28.30 -17.83 -18.97
N SER A 228 -27.50 -17.42 -17.99
CA SER A 228 -26.16 -16.88 -18.21
C SER A 228 -25.20 -17.38 -17.13
N ILE A 229 -23.97 -17.65 -17.55
CA ILE A 229 -22.85 -17.99 -16.67
C ILE A 229 -21.92 -16.78 -16.59
N ASN A 230 -21.44 -16.50 -15.38
CA ASN A 230 -20.55 -15.38 -15.10
C ASN A 230 -19.42 -15.86 -14.20
N LEU A 231 -18.22 -15.35 -14.45
CA LEU A 231 -17.08 -15.51 -13.57
C LEU A 231 -16.64 -14.12 -13.08
N LYS A 232 -16.73 -13.88 -11.77
CA LYS A 232 -16.18 -12.66 -11.18
C LYS A 232 -14.67 -12.81 -11.06
N SER A 233 -13.93 -11.73 -11.28
CA SER A 233 -12.45 -11.70 -11.20
C SER A 233 -11.88 -12.28 -9.90
N ASN A 234 -12.58 -12.10 -8.78
CA ASN A 234 -12.15 -12.58 -7.46
C ASN A 234 -12.91 -13.83 -6.97
N SER A 235 -13.79 -14.43 -7.79
CA SER A 235 -14.54 -15.62 -7.38
C SER A 235 -13.79 -16.89 -7.75
N LYS A 236 -13.72 -17.83 -6.79
CA LYS A 236 -13.20 -19.19 -7.04
C LYS A 236 -14.17 -20.06 -7.84
N TYR A 237 -15.44 -19.67 -7.88
CA TYR A 237 -16.52 -20.47 -8.44
C TYR A 237 -17.31 -19.70 -9.49
N TRP A 238 -17.87 -20.43 -10.46
CA TRP A 238 -18.79 -19.88 -11.44
C TRP A 238 -20.10 -19.47 -10.78
N GLU A 239 -20.71 -18.41 -11.29
CA GLU A 239 -22.02 -17.93 -10.89
C GLU A 239 -22.99 -18.06 -12.06
N ILE A 240 -24.24 -18.38 -11.75
CA ILE A 240 -25.32 -18.44 -12.75
C ILE A 240 -26.42 -17.47 -12.41
N LYS A 241 -26.99 -16.91 -13.47
CA LYS A 241 -28.20 -16.10 -13.39
C LYS A 241 -29.20 -16.62 -14.40
N PHE A 242 -30.42 -16.83 -13.95
CA PHE A 242 -31.53 -17.21 -14.82
C PHE A 242 -32.83 -16.66 -14.27
N GLN A 243 -33.86 -16.71 -15.10
CA GLN A 243 -35.22 -16.32 -14.74
C GLN A 243 -36.15 -17.52 -14.82
N SER A 244 -37.19 -17.57 -13.99
CA SER A 244 -38.16 -18.66 -14.03
C SER A 244 -39.59 -18.16 -13.89
N TRP A 245 -40.51 -18.98 -14.38
CA TRP A 245 -41.94 -18.74 -14.29
C TRP A 245 -42.50 -19.01 -12.89
N LYS A 246 -41.87 -19.95 -12.17
CA LYS A 246 -42.27 -20.42 -10.85
C LYS A 246 -41.08 -20.36 -9.88
N GLN A 247 -41.36 -20.39 -8.59
CA GLN A 247 -40.31 -20.43 -7.59
C GLN A 247 -39.61 -21.80 -7.62
N ILE A 248 -38.30 -21.80 -7.81
CA ILE A 248 -37.44 -22.98 -7.85
C ILE A 248 -36.69 -23.09 -6.52
N PHE A 249 -36.60 -24.32 -6.01
CA PHE A 249 -35.79 -24.68 -4.85
C PHE A 249 -34.78 -25.75 -5.24
N LEU A 250 -33.50 -25.41 -5.16
CA LEU A 250 -32.39 -26.35 -5.30
C LEU A 250 -32.00 -26.81 -3.89
N TYR A 251 -32.18 -28.10 -3.57
CA TYR A 251 -31.94 -28.66 -2.23
C TYR A 251 -30.54 -29.30 -2.09
#